data_AF-A0A4V1SX65-F1
#
_entry.id   AF-A0A4V1SX65-F1
#
_cell.length_a   1.000
_cell.length_b   1.000
_cell.length_c   1.000
_cell.angle_alpha   90.00
_cell.angle_beta   90.00
_cell.angle_gamma   90.00
#
_symmetry.space_group_name_H-M   'P 1'
#
loop_
_entity.id
_entity.type
_entity.pdbx_description
1 polymer ?
#
loop_
_entity_poly.entity_id
_entity_poly.type
_entity_poly.pdbx_seq_one_letter_code
_entity_poly.pdbx_strand_id
1 'polypeptide(L)'
;MKLTWFGGTTLRAYVGGEIVVIDPDGAPEGIDRAELLAGADRAVALRGDATVPLVDPAGWRPKTVRPLDEAGPVEIVRIGPSALLVAGIGESPLVVLGADAPPRFGRWADGAVIVLASGGDALVAEATVLLDLARPRLLALAVDEQTLDLSVAALSEHLDGAGLVSLEPGLALEV
;
A
#
# COMPACT_ATOMS: atom_id res chain seq x y z
N MET A 1 11.41 -5.23 0.52
CA MET A 1 10.66 -3.96 0.36
C MET A 1 10.90 -3.09 1.60
N LYS A 2 10.86 -1.75 1.49
CA LYS A 2 10.92 -0.85 2.67
C LYS A 2 9.86 0.24 2.58
N LEU A 3 9.12 0.46 3.67
CA LEU A 3 8.00 1.41 3.74
C LEU A 3 8.25 2.45 4.84
N THR A 4 7.89 3.70 4.59
CA THR A 4 7.83 4.76 5.61
C THR A 4 6.55 5.53 5.41
N TRP A 5 5.72 5.57 6.45
CA TRP A 5 4.49 6.36 6.47
C TRP A 5 4.76 7.71 7.14
N PHE A 6 4.15 8.77 6.65
CA PHE A 6 4.34 10.13 7.19
C PHE A 6 3.05 10.72 7.79
N GLY A 7 1.91 10.03 7.64
CA GLY A 7 0.59 10.50 8.05
C GLY A 7 -0.40 10.54 6.89
N GLY A 8 -1.70 10.39 7.18
CA GLY A 8 -2.74 10.29 6.17
C GLY A 8 -2.42 9.19 5.14
N THR A 9 -2.47 9.52 3.86
CA THR A 9 -2.11 8.62 2.75
C THR A 9 -0.68 8.81 2.23
N THR A 10 0.12 9.65 2.90
CA THR A 10 1.48 9.97 2.47
C THR A 10 2.46 8.88 2.87
N LEU A 11 3.06 8.21 1.88
CA LEU A 11 4.02 7.13 2.05
C LEU A 11 5.22 7.28 1.14
N ARG A 12 6.36 6.77 1.59
CA ARG A 12 7.53 6.47 0.76
C ARG A 12 7.78 4.98 0.78
N ALA A 13 7.96 4.38 -0.39
CA ALA A 13 8.19 2.96 -0.54
C ALA A 13 9.41 2.71 -1.44
N TYR A 14 10.33 1.85 -1.01
CA TYR A 14 11.34 1.23 -1.86
C TYR A 14 10.85 -0.14 -2.30
N VAL A 15 10.58 -0.27 -3.60
CA VAL A 15 10.02 -1.46 -4.24
C VAL A 15 10.76 -1.67 -5.55
N GLY A 16 11.23 -2.88 -5.85
CA GLY A 16 11.78 -3.21 -7.16
C GLY A 16 12.96 -2.34 -7.61
N GLY A 17 13.73 -1.80 -6.67
CA GLY A 17 14.85 -0.90 -6.98
C GLY A 17 14.51 0.59 -7.05
N GLU A 18 13.22 0.97 -7.06
CA GLU A 18 12.78 2.36 -7.17
C GLU A 18 12.19 2.88 -5.85
N ILE A 19 12.36 4.18 -5.63
CA ILE A 19 11.71 4.94 -4.56
C ILE A 19 10.44 5.58 -5.11
N VAL A 20 9.30 5.13 -4.62
CA VAL A 20 7.96 5.64 -4.96
C VAL A 20 7.44 6.45 -3.78
N VAL A 21 7.02 7.69 -4.03
CA VAL A 21 6.32 8.54 -3.06
C VAL A 21 4.84 8.64 -3.44
N ILE A 22 3.97 8.35 -2.48
CA ILE A 22 2.51 8.36 -2.64
C ILE A 22 1.97 9.56 -1.87
N ASP A 23 1.08 10.33 -2.51
CA ASP A 23 0.45 11.55 -1.97
C ASP A 23 1.42 12.54 -1.31
N PRO A 24 2.48 13.02 -2.01
CA PRO A 24 3.40 14.00 -1.45
C PRO A 24 2.74 15.34 -1.14
N ASP A 25 1.69 15.71 -1.87
CA ASP A 25 0.96 16.96 -1.68
C ASP A 25 -0.04 16.90 -0.51
N GLY A 26 -0.31 15.69 0.00
CA GLY A 26 -1.14 15.44 1.19
C GLY A 26 -0.34 15.29 2.48
N ALA A 27 0.98 15.52 2.44
CA ALA A 27 1.87 15.35 3.58
C ALA A 27 1.41 16.22 4.78
N PRO A 28 1.41 15.69 6.01
CA PRO A 28 1.04 16.47 7.18
C PRO A 28 1.94 17.68 7.41
N GLU A 29 1.44 18.63 8.21
CA GLU A 29 2.22 19.78 8.65
C GLU A 29 3.52 19.32 9.35
N GLY A 30 4.63 19.99 9.01
CA GLY A 30 5.96 19.64 9.53
C GLY A 30 6.74 18.65 8.66
N ILE A 31 6.13 18.03 7.66
CA ILE A 31 6.85 17.23 6.65
C ILE A 31 7.22 18.13 5.46
N ASP A 32 8.51 18.34 5.25
CA ASP A 32 9.00 19.09 4.09
C ASP A 32 8.84 18.25 2.81
N ARG A 33 8.12 18.80 1.84
CA ARG A 33 7.83 18.13 0.56
C ARG A 33 9.09 17.87 -0.27
N ALA A 34 10.05 18.80 -0.26
CA ALA A 34 11.30 18.64 -1.00
C ALA A 34 12.16 17.54 -0.39
N GLU A 35 12.19 17.42 0.93
CA GLU A 35 12.85 16.31 1.63
C GLU A 35 12.15 14.97 1.35
N LEU A 36 10.82 14.95 1.39
CA LEU A 36 10.03 13.75 1.09
C LEU A 36 10.32 13.22 -0.32
N LEU A 37 10.42 14.12 -1.30
CA LEU A 37 10.70 13.80 -2.70
C LEU A 37 12.20 13.60 -3.01
N ALA A 38 13.09 13.87 -2.05
CA ALA A 38 14.52 13.75 -2.27
C ALA A 38 14.91 12.29 -2.58
N GLY A 39 15.44 12.08 -3.78
CA GLY A 39 15.80 10.76 -4.30
C GLY A 39 14.60 9.88 -4.66
N ALA A 40 13.40 10.43 -4.79
CA ALA A 40 12.26 9.70 -5.33
C ALA A 40 12.41 9.53 -6.85
N ASP A 41 12.26 8.30 -7.33
CA ASP A 41 12.22 8.01 -8.77
C ASP A 41 10.86 8.40 -9.35
N ARG A 42 9.79 8.11 -8.59
CA ARG A 42 8.41 8.43 -8.96
C ARG A 42 7.64 9.03 -7.79
N ALA A 43 6.74 9.96 -8.11
CA ALA A 43 5.76 10.50 -7.18
C ALA A 43 4.38 10.44 -7.82
N VAL A 44 3.39 9.93 -7.09
CA VAL A 44 2.02 9.70 -7.60
C VAL A 44 1.00 10.12 -6.54
N ALA A 45 -0.17 10.58 -6.99
CA ALA A 45 -1.30 10.72 -6.08
C ALA A 45 -2.08 9.40 -5.99
N LEU A 46 -2.52 9.03 -4.78
CA LEU A 46 -3.42 7.90 -4.54
C LEU A 46 -4.76 8.11 -5.24
N ARG A 47 -5.21 9.37 -5.31
CA ARG A 47 -6.49 9.79 -5.92
C ARG A 47 -6.26 10.63 -7.16
N GLY A 48 -7.09 10.39 -8.18
CA GLY A 48 -7.27 11.33 -9.29
C GLY A 48 -6.10 11.52 -10.26
N ASP A 49 -4.98 10.83 -10.06
CA ASP A 49 -3.83 10.94 -10.97
C ASP A 49 -4.12 10.31 -12.33
N ALA A 50 -4.39 11.15 -13.33
CA ALA A 50 -4.71 10.72 -14.69
C ALA A 50 -3.51 10.11 -15.41
N THR A 51 -2.28 10.31 -14.92
CA THR A 51 -1.06 9.73 -15.49
C THR A 51 -0.90 8.26 -15.10
N VAL A 52 -1.52 7.85 -14.00
CA VAL A 52 -1.52 6.47 -13.53
C VAL A 52 -2.72 5.71 -14.13
N PRO A 53 -2.49 4.65 -14.92
CA PRO A 53 -3.57 3.90 -15.55
C PRO A 53 -4.45 3.22 -14.49
N LEU A 54 -5.76 3.26 -14.72
CA LEU A 54 -6.73 2.48 -13.96
C LEU A 54 -6.85 1.10 -14.60
N VAL A 55 -6.69 0.05 -13.80
CA VAL A 55 -6.81 -1.35 -14.25
C VAL A 55 -7.90 -2.07 -13.46
N ASP A 56 -8.44 -3.15 -14.03
CA ASP A 56 -9.31 -4.06 -13.27
C ASP A 56 -8.43 -4.95 -12.36
N PRO A 57 -8.50 -4.77 -11.03
CA PRO A 57 -7.71 -5.59 -10.10
C PRO A 57 -8.04 -7.07 -10.18
N ALA A 58 -9.26 -7.48 -10.52
CA ALA A 58 -9.62 -8.89 -10.56
C ALA A 58 -8.81 -9.68 -11.61
N GLY A 59 -8.43 -9.00 -12.71
CA GLY A 59 -7.67 -9.57 -13.82
C GLY A 59 -6.16 -9.28 -13.78
N TRP A 60 -5.69 -8.41 -12.89
CA TRP A 60 -4.28 -8.04 -12.83
C TRP A 60 -3.40 -9.22 -12.40
N ARG A 61 -2.18 -9.29 -12.95
CA ARG A 61 -1.19 -10.32 -12.62
C ARG A 61 0.20 -9.70 -12.55
N PRO A 62 1.02 -10.08 -11.56
CA PRO A 62 2.39 -9.61 -11.48
C PRO A 62 3.18 -10.06 -12.72
N LYS A 63 4.02 -9.16 -13.22
CA LYS A 63 4.94 -9.47 -14.31
C LYS A 63 5.99 -10.46 -13.82
N THR A 64 6.29 -11.43 -14.68
CA THR A 64 7.38 -12.38 -14.47
C THR A 64 8.40 -12.18 -15.57
N VAL A 65 9.68 -12.14 -15.21
CA VAL A 65 10.80 -12.11 -16.16
C VAL A 65 11.64 -13.36 -15.97
N ARG A 66 12.41 -13.74 -16.99
CA ARG A 66 13.32 -14.89 -16.85
C ARG A 66 14.48 -14.48 -15.93
N PRO A 67 15.11 -15.41 -15.20
CA PRO A 67 16.16 -15.08 -14.23
C PRO A 67 17.40 -14.34 -14.78
N LEU A 68 17.58 -14.32 -16.11
CA LEU A 68 18.71 -13.66 -16.78
C LEU A 68 18.33 -12.31 -17.40
N ASP A 69 17.05 -11.94 -17.39
CA ASP A 69 16.59 -10.68 -17.94
C ASP A 69 16.70 -9.59 -16.86
N GLU A 70 17.07 -8.37 -17.27
CA GLU A 70 17.02 -7.22 -16.37
C GLU A 70 15.58 -7.00 -15.89
N ALA A 71 15.43 -6.71 -14.60
CA ALA A 71 14.14 -6.31 -14.05
C ALA A 71 13.71 -5.00 -14.72
N GLY A 72 12.53 -5.02 -15.34
CA GLY A 72 11.87 -3.82 -15.84
C GLY A 72 11.45 -2.87 -14.71
N PRO A 73 10.97 -1.67 -15.07
CA PRO A 73 10.60 -0.65 -14.09
C PRO A 73 9.43 -1.09 -13.22
N VAL A 74 9.31 -0.48 -12.06
CA VAL A 74 8.17 -0.68 -11.16
C VAL A 74 6.87 -0.30 -11.86
N GLU A 75 5.90 -1.19 -11.80
CA GLU A 75 4.55 -0.93 -12.27
C GLU A 75 3.75 -0.23 -11.18
N ILE A 76 3.13 0.91 -11.53
CA ILE A 76 2.20 1.62 -10.66
C ILE A 76 0.88 1.74 -11.41
N VAL A 77 -0.19 1.25 -10.80
CA VAL A 77 -1.54 1.27 -11.37
C VAL A 77 -2.54 1.66 -10.29
N ARG A 78 -3.62 2.33 -10.70
CA ARG A 78 -4.80 2.50 -9.85
C ARG A 78 -5.66 1.26 -9.98
N ILE A 79 -6.20 0.80 -8.85
CA ILE A 79 -7.11 -0.34 -8.76
C ILE A 79 -8.48 0.05 -8.17
N GLY A 80 -8.66 1.32 -7.84
CA GLY A 80 -9.90 1.91 -7.34
C GLY A 80 -9.78 3.42 -7.18
N PRO A 81 -10.83 4.11 -6.68
CA PRO A 81 -10.83 5.57 -6.50
C PRO A 81 -9.73 6.08 -5.55
N SER A 82 -9.45 5.30 -4.50
CA SER A 82 -8.42 5.55 -3.48
C SER A 82 -7.54 4.34 -3.26
N ALA A 83 -7.17 3.63 -4.33
CA ALA A 83 -6.41 2.41 -4.21
C ALA A 83 -5.33 2.33 -5.30
N LEU A 84 -4.09 2.16 -4.88
CA LEU A 84 -2.92 2.10 -5.73
C LEU A 84 -2.18 0.77 -5.51
N LEU A 85 -1.75 0.14 -6.59
CA LEU A 85 -0.90 -1.04 -6.59
C LEU A 85 0.47 -0.65 -7.17
N VAL A 86 1.52 -1.02 -6.43
CA VAL A 86 2.93 -0.83 -6.80
C VAL A 86 3.60 -2.19 -6.84
N ALA A 87 4.16 -2.58 -7.98
CA ALA A 87 4.75 -3.89 -8.18
C ALA A 87 6.12 -3.81 -8.83
N GLY A 88 7.14 -4.24 -8.08
CA GLY A 88 8.45 -4.61 -8.60
C GLY A 88 8.44 -6.07 -9.07
N ILE A 89 9.28 -6.42 -10.04
CA ILE A 89 9.38 -7.80 -10.52
C ILE A 89 10.06 -8.67 -9.47
N GLY A 90 9.43 -9.80 -9.13
CA GLY A 90 9.97 -10.75 -8.14
C GLY A 90 9.74 -10.35 -6.68
N GLU A 91 9.09 -9.21 -6.42
CA GLU A 91 8.70 -8.78 -5.07
C GLU A 91 7.18 -8.94 -4.86
N SER A 92 6.76 -9.04 -3.60
CA SER A 92 5.34 -8.91 -3.24
C SER A 92 4.80 -7.56 -3.71
N PRO A 93 3.60 -7.50 -4.32
CA PRO A 93 2.98 -6.22 -4.65
C PRO A 93 2.64 -5.45 -3.37
N LEU A 94 2.90 -4.15 -3.38
CA LEU A 94 2.44 -3.20 -2.38
C LEU A 94 1.09 -2.64 -2.82
N VAL A 95 0.12 -2.63 -1.92
CA VAL A 95 -1.17 -1.96 -2.11
C VAL A 95 -1.33 -0.89 -1.04
N VAL A 96 -1.75 0.30 -1.44
CA VAL A 96 -2.17 1.36 -0.51
C VAL A 96 -3.66 1.59 -0.72
N LEU A 97 -4.43 1.46 0.36
CA LEU A 97 -5.87 1.70 0.39
C LEU A 97 -6.16 2.94 1.23
N GLY A 98 -6.80 3.94 0.62
CA GLY A 98 -7.34 5.12 1.29
C GLY A 98 -8.83 4.98 1.55
N ALA A 99 -9.48 6.10 1.89
CA ALA A 99 -10.88 6.10 2.35
C ALA A 99 -11.87 5.99 1.19
N ASP A 100 -12.12 4.78 0.70
CA ASP A 100 -13.19 4.41 -0.25
C ASP A 100 -13.40 2.89 -0.25
N ALA A 101 -14.49 2.43 -0.86
CA ALA A 101 -14.75 1.01 -1.00
C ALA A 101 -13.55 0.25 -1.59
N PRO A 102 -13.16 -0.89 -0.99
CA PRO A 102 -11.97 -1.62 -1.37
C PRO A 102 -12.14 -2.19 -2.78
N PRO A 103 -11.04 -2.30 -3.54
CA PRO A 103 -11.07 -2.89 -4.87
C PRO A 103 -11.50 -4.35 -4.81
N ARG A 104 -11.97 -4.90 -5.93
CA ARG A 104 -12.18 -6.34 -6.07
C ARG A 104 -10.83 -7.03 -6.22
N PHE A 105 -10.27 -7.51 -5.10
CA PHE A 105 -8.99 -8.20 -5.09
C PHE A 105 -9.00 -9.44 -5.99
N GLY A 106 -7.91 -9.62 -6.74
CA GLY A 106 -7.64 -10.85 -7.49
C GLY A 106 -6.71 -11.78 -6.70
N ARG A 107 -6.37 -12.94 -7.28
CA ARG A 107 -5.44 -13.92 -6.66
C ARG A 107 -4.05 -13.36 -6.34
N TRP A 108 -3.67 -12.24 -6.96
CA TRP A 108 -2.41 -11.57 -6.68
C TRP A 108 -2.33 -10.97 -5.27
N ALA A 109 -3.47 -10.79 -4.60
CA ALA A 109 -3.52 -10.27 -3.23
C ALA A 109 -2.95 -11.27 -2.22
N ASP A 110 -2.90 -12.56 -2.56
CA ASP A 110 -2.18 -13.56 -1.78
C ASP A 110 -0.68 -13.21 -1.76
N GLY A 111 -0.12 -13.05 -0.57
CA GLY A 111 1.27 -12.64 -0.38
C GLY A 111 1.55 -11.16 -0.62
N ALA A 112 0.52 -10.33 -0.88
CA ALA A 112 0.67 -8.88 -1.01
C ALA A 112 1.00 -8.21 0.33
N VAL A 113 1.62 -7.03 0.26
CA VAL A 113 1.77 -6.11 1.39
C VAL A 113 0.71 -5.03 1.24
N ILE A 114 -0.19 -4.91 2.22
CA ILE A 114 -1.34 -4.03 2.13
C ILE A 114 -1.26 -2.98 3.24
N VAL A 115 -1.27 -1.70 2.86
CA VAL A 115 -1.30 -0.56 3.76
C VAL A 115 -2.72 0.00 3.79
N LEU A 116 -3.32 0.03 4.98
CA LEU A 116 -4.61 0.67 5.23
C LEU A 116 -4.36 2.07 5.78
N ALA A 117 -4.59 3.08 4.95
CA ALA A 117 -4.35 4.50 5.25
C ALA A 117 -5.64 5.30 5.48
N SER A 118 -6.79 4.62 5.63
CA SER A 118 -8.08 5.20 6.00
C SER A 118 -8.41 4.88 7.46
N GLY A 119 -8.82 5.88 8.24
CA GLY A 119 -9.25 5.65 9.62
C GLY A 119 -10.73 5.25 9.76
N GLY A 120 -11.10 4.69 10.91
CA GLY A 120 -12.49 4.47 11.35
C GLY A 120 -13.10 3.09 11.07
N ASP A 121 -14.40 2.94 11.36
CA ASP A 121 -15.14 1.66 11.26
C ASP A 121 -15.10 1.01 9.86
N ALA A 122 -14.95 1.83 8.82
CA ALA A 122 -14.78 1.36 7.45
C ALA A 122 -13.51 0.52 7.31
N LEU A 123 -12.39 0.90 7.94
CA LEU A 123 -11.12 0.17 7.85
C LEU A 123 -11.28 -1.29 8.27
N VAL A 124 -11.93 -1.54 9.43
CA VAL A 124 -12.06 -2.89 9.97
C VAL A 124 -12.91 -3.76 9.05
N ALA A 125 -14.03 -3.22 8.56
CA ALA A 125 -14.90 -3.93 7.63
C ALA A 125 -14.17 -4.26 6.31
N GLU A 126 -13.42 -3.30 5.77
CA GLU A 126 -12.65 -3.44 4.54
C GLU A 126 -11.53 -4.48 4.68
N ALA A 127 -10.79 -4.41 5.78
CA ALA A 127 -9.73 -5.35 6.12
C ALA A 127 -10.28 -6.77 6.32
N THR A 128 -11.43 -6.91 7.00
CA THR A 128 -12.06 -8.22 7.20
C THR A 128 -12.48 -8.83 5.87
N VAL A 129 -13.15 -8.06 5.00
CA VAL A 129 -13.52 -8.51 3.66
C VAL A 129 -12.30 -8.92 2.83
N LEU A 130 -11.21 -8.17 2.92
CA LEU A 130 -9.95 -8.52 2.28
C LEU A 130 -9.39 -9.85 2.81
N LEU A 131 -9.35 -10.04 4.13
CA LEU A 131 -8.80 -11.24 4.78
C LEU A 131 -9.66 -12.49 4.52
N ASP A 132 -10.97 -12.33 4.30
CA ASP A 132 -11.87 -13.42 3.87
C ASP A 132 -11.58 -13.89 2.44
N LEU A 133 -11.01 -13.02 1.60
CA LEU A 133 -10.83 -13.25 0.16
C LEU A 133 -9.39 -13.57 -0.24
N ALA A 134 -8.41 -13.17 0.57
CA ALA A 134 -6.99 -13.29 0.28
C ALA A 134 -6.16 -13.46 1.55
N ARG A 135 -4.97 -14.03 1.39
CA ARG A 135 -3.97 -14.18 2.46
C ARG A 135 -2.80 -13.23 2.21
N PRO A 136 -2.92 -11.93 2.56
CA PRO A 136 -1.79 -11.02 2.41
C PRO A 136 -0.62 -11.47 3.28
N ARG A 137 0.59 -11.14 2.86
CA ARG A 137 1.79 -11.38 3.65
C ARG A 137 1.80 -10.48 4.89
N LEU A 138 1.38 -9.23 4.70
CA LEU A 138 1.39 -8.20 5.73
C LEU A 138 0.23 -7.23 5.52
N LEU A 139 -0.45 -6.91 6.62
CA LEU A 139 -1.35 -5.79 6.76
C LEU A 139 -0.69 -4.73 7.64
N ALA A 140 -0.47 -3.54 7.10
CA ALA A 140 0.14 -2.41 7.78
C ALA A 140 -0.92 -1.32 8.01
N LEU A 141 -1.10 -0.91 9.26
CA LEU A 141 -2.08 0.10 9.66
C LEU A 141 -1.40 1.46 9.70
N ALA A 142 -1.80 2.35 8.79
CA ALA A 142 -1.35 3.74 8.68
C ALA A 142 -2.46 4.68 9.18
N VAL A 143 -2.79 4.57 10.46
CA VAL A 143 -3.91 5.28 11.08
C VAL A 143 -3.51 5.97 12.38
N ASP A 144 -4.36 6.88 12.86
CA ASP A 144 -4.16 7.50 14.17
C ASP A 144 -4.26 6.49 15.33
N GLU A 145 -3.72 6.89 16.49
CA GLU A 145 -3.64 6.06 17.69
C GLU A 145 -5.02 5.59 18.19
N GLN A 146 -6.07 6.42 18.04
CA GLN A 146 -7.42 6.07 18.50
C GLN A 146 -8.02 4.96 17.62
N THR A 147 -7.81 5.05 16.31
CA THR A 147 -8.25 4.03 15.36
C THR A 147 -7.43 2.74 15.50
N LEU A 148 -6.13 2.85 15.84
CA LEU A 148 -5.21 1.73 15.89
C LEU A 148 -5.66 0.65 16.88
N ASP A 149 -5.92 1.00 18.13
CA ASP A 149 -6.26 0.04 19.18
C ASP A 149 -7.53 -0.75 18.84
N LEU A 150 -8.54 -0.05 18.32
CA LEU A 150 -9.80 -0.66 17.88
C LEU A 150 -9.57 -1.62 16.70
N SER A 151 -8.73 -1.21 15.74
CA SER A 151 -8.44 -1.99 14.54
C SER A 151 -7.65 -3.25 14.85
N VAL A 152 -6.63 -3.16 15.71
CA VAL A 152 -5.82 -4.31 16.11
C VAL A 152 -6.67 -5.33 16.84
N ALA A 153 -7.51 -4.90 17.78
CA ALA A 153 -8.41 -5.80 18.50
C ALA A 153 -9.34 -6.55 17.55
N ALA A 154 -9.98 -5.85 16.60
CA ALA A 154 -10.92 -6.46 15.67
C ALA A 154 -10.28 -7.39 14.63
N LEU A 155 -9.08 -7.05 14.14
CA LEU A 155 -8.45 -7.78 13.04
C LEU A 155 -7.60 -8.96 13.50
N SER A 156 -7.13 -8.97 14.75
CA SER A 156 -6.22 -9.99 15.27
C SER A 156 -6.72 -11.44 15.09
N GLU A 157 -8.03 -11.67 15.21
CA GLU A 157 -8.64 -13.00 15.05
C GLU A 157 -8.82 -13.43 13.58
N HIS A 158 -8.68 -12.50 12.62
CA HIS A 158 -8.98 -12.71 11.20
C HIS A 158 -7.72 -12.84 10.33
N LEU A 159 -6.52 -12.74 10.89
CA LEU A 159 -5.28 -12.62 10.10
C LEU A 159 -4.92 -13.87 9.29
N ASP A 160 -5.32 -15.07 9.72
CA ASP A 160 -5.09 -16.35 9.01
C ASP A 160 -3.68 -16.51 8.38
N GLY A 161 -2.65 -16.10 9.14
CA GLY A 161 -1.24 -16.15 8.74
C GLY A 161 -0.64 -14.84 8.20
N ALA A 162 -1.46 -13.81 7.95
CA ALA A 162 -0.99 -12.47 7.63
C ALA A 162 -0.30 -11.82 8.84
N GLY A 163 0.83 -11.14 8.60
CA GLY A 163 1.39 -10.24 9.62
C GLY A 163 0.48 -9.03 9.82
N LEU A 164 0.43 -8.49 11.04
CA LEU A 164 -0.22 -7.22 11.34
C LEU A 164 0.80 -6.28 12.00
N VAL A 165 0.96 -5.07 11.47
CA VAL A 165 1.87 -4.06 12.00
C VAL A 165 1.18 -2.70 12.04
N SER A 166 1.43 -1.94 13.11
CA SER A 166 1.17 -0.50 13.13
C SER A 166 2.34 0.25 12.51
N LEU A 167 2.06 1.21 11.63
CA LEU A 167 3.08 2.13 11.14
C LEU A 167 3.15 3.35 12.06
N GLU A 168 4.36 3.69 12.47
CA GLU A 168 4.62 4.95 13.18
C GLU A 168 5.09 6.02 12.16
N PRO A 169 4.60 7.27 12.26
CA PRO A 169 5.04 8.34 11.37
C PRO A 169 6.56 8.52 11.38
N GLY A 170 7.18 8.49 10.21
CA GLY A 170 8.63 8.63 10.02
C GLY A 170 9.45 7.37 10.32
N LEU A 171 8.85 6.30 10.86
CA LEU A 171 9.53 5.05 11.10
C LEU A 171 9.55 4.20 9.82
N ALA A 172 10.71 3.64 9.50
CA ALA A 172 10.84 2.76 8.36
C ALA A 172 10.65 1.30 8.74
N LEU A 173 9.72 0.63 8.06
CA LEU A 173 9.45 -0.80 8.16
C LEU A 173 10.13 -1.52 6.99
N GLU A 174 10.86 -2.59 7.30
CA GLU A 174 11.37 -3.52 6.30
C GLU A 174 10.48 -4.76 6.23
N VAL A 175 10.13 -5.16 4.99
CA VAL A 175 9.22 -6.27 4.69
C VAL A 175 9.88 -7.26 3.76
#